data_AF-A0A4R0YJJ0-F1
#
_entry.id   AF-A0A4R0YJJ0-F1
#
_cell.length_a   1.000
_cell.length_b   1.000
_cell.length_c   1.000
_cell.angle_alpha   90.00
_cell.angle_beta   90.00
_cell.angle_gamma   90.00
#
_symmetry.space_group_name_H-M   'P 1'
#
loop_
_entity.id
_entity.type
_entity.pdbx_description
1 polymer ?
#
loop_
_entity_poly.entity_id
_entity_poly.type
_entity_poly.pdbx_seq_one_letter_code
_entity_poly.pdbx_strand_id
1 'polypeptide(L)'
;MGRACRSGIEGRQNAPPWRGDLPMLTPIRGYTAIGRGGAARRPGRGFALPEAERGQEPAAAAPVASHPGLIGLQEGLSDTERDGAAQRRGKALLEELEGLQLALLTGRIDPGRLSRLAQLAGGESGADPALRDLLRAISLRARIELERLPTAPA
;
A
#
# COMPACT_ATOMS: atom_id res chain seq x y z
N MET A 1 6.54 53.21 -46.09
CA MET A 1 6.50 52.90 -44.64
C MET A 1 5.07 52.52 -44.28
N GLY A 2 4.68 51.43 -43.63
CA GLY A 2 5.32 50.22 -43.12
C GLY A 2 4.17 49.24 -42.84
N ARG A 3 4.33 47.97 -43.24
CA ARG A 3 3.32 46.91 -43.13
C ARG A 3 3.16 46.52 -41.65
N ALA A 4 1.96 46.59 -41.10
CA ALA A 4 1.65 45.96 -39.82
C ALA A 4 1.24 44.50 -40.07
N CYS A 5 2.09 43.62 -39.59
CA CYS A 5 2.03 42.17 -39.75
C CYS A 5 0.83 41.55 -39.03
N ARG A 6 0.21 40.60 -39.73
CA ARG A 6 -0.71 39.58 -39.20
C ARG A 6 0.13 38.40 -38.70
N SER A 7 0.03 38.06 -37.41
CA SER A 7 0.22 36.71 -36.86
C SER A 7 -0.30 36.76 -35.41
N GLY A 8 -1.27 35.95 -34.98
CA GLY A 8 -1.32 34.51 -35.19
C GLY A 8 -0.37 33.85 -34.19
N ILE A 9 -0.64 33.98 -32.89
CA ILE A 9 0.00 33.17 -31.85
C ILE A 9 -1.05 32.28 -31.20
N GLU A 10 -1.35 31.21 -31.93
CA GLU A 10 -2.01 30.02 -31.42
C GLU A 10 -1.31 29.48 -30.16
N GLY A 11 -2.14 29.00 -29.24
CA GLY A 11 -1.74 28.46 -27.94
C GLY A 11 -0.72 27.35 -28.06
N ARG A 12 0.47 27.60 -27.50
CA ARG A 12 1.36 26.53 -27.08
C ARG A 12 0.94 26.04 -25.70
N GLN A 13 0.10 25.04 -25.75
CA GLN A 13 -0.21 24.11 -24.68
C GLN A 13 1.12 23.53 -24.18
N ASN A 14 1.53 23.89 -22.97
CA ASN A 14 2.70 23.32 -22.31
C ASN A 14 2.36 21.89 -21.89
N ALA A 15 2.56 20.94 -22.81
CA ALA A 15 2.40 19.52 -22.53
C ALA A 15 3.67 18.99 -21.84
N PRO A 16 3.56 18.25 -20.73
CA PRO A 16 4.73 17.68 -20.06
C PRO A 16 5.43 16.62 -20.94
N PRO A 17 6.76 16.46 -20.81
CA PRO A 17 7.63 15.77 -21.77
C PRO A 17 7.43 14.25 -21.88
N TRP A 18 6.46 13.68 -21.15
CA TRP A 18 6.16 12.25 -21.16
C TRP A 18 4.94 11.88 -22.01
N ARG A 19 4.26 12.85 -22.66
CA ARG A 19 3.28 12.53 -23.71
C ARG A 19 3.98 12.20 -25.03
N GLY A 20 4.73 11.10 -25.02
CA GLY A 20 4.97 10.34 -26.24
C GLY A 20 3.80 9.38 -26.45
N ASP A 21 3.30 9.32 -27.69
CA ASP A 21 2.49 8.21 -28.18
C ASP A 21 3.32 6.92 -28.10
N LEU A 22 3.37 6.34 -26.91
CA LEU A 22 3.83 4.97 -26.73
C LEU A 22 2.83 4.11 -27.50
N PRO A 23 3.26 3.30 -28.48
CA PRO A 23 2.39 2.31 -29.07
C PRO A 23 1.85 1.47 -27.90
N MET A 24 0.53 1.53 -27.75
CA MET A 24 -0.29 0.64 -26.94
C MET A 24 0.45 -0.66 -26.63
N LEU A 25 0.78 -0.84 -25.34
CA LEU A 25 1.42 -2.06 -24.85
C LEU A 25 0.72 -3.25 -25.51
N THR A 26 1.48 -4.00 -26.31
CA THR A 26 1.04 -5.30 -26.79
C THR A 26 0.66 -6.12 -25.56
N PRO A 27 -0.55 -6.71 -25.50
CA PRO A 27 -0.94 -7.49 -24.35
C PRO A 27 0.00 -8.69 -24.24
N ILE A 28 0.65 -8.81 -23.09
CA ILE A 28 1.36 -10.02 -22.71
C ILE A 28 0.36 -11.17 -22.84
N ARG A 29 0.68 -12.14 -23.68
CA ARG A 29 -0.11 -13.34 -23.93
C ARG A 29 -0.28 -14.09 -22.60
N GLY A 30 -1.40 -13.84 -21.91
CA GLY A 30 -1.68 -14.40 -20.58
C GLY A 30 -2.59 -13.56 -19.68
N TYR A 31 -2.76 -12.26 -19.94
CA TYR A 31 -3.74 -11.42 -19.25
C TYR A 31 -4.88 -11.09 -20.20
N THR A 32 -5.97 -11.85 -20.15
CA THR A 32 -7.24 -11.41 -20.75
C THR A 32 -7.85 -10.37 -19.84
N ALA A 33 -7.87 -9.13 -20.32
CA ALA A 33 -8.75 -8.09 -19.80
C ALA A 33 -10.17 -8.65 -19.71
N ILE A 34 -10.81 -8.55 -18.54
CA ILE A 34 -12.23 -8.85 -18.36
C ILE A 34 -13.01 -7.70 -18.99
N GLY A 35 -13.01 -7.70 -20.32
CA GLY A 35 -13.84 -6.87 -21.17
C GLY A 35 -15.26 -7.42 -21.17
N ARG A 36 -16.20 -6.50 -21.03
CA ARG A 36 -17.65 -6.69 -21.01
C ARG A 36 -18.13 -7.39 -22.28
N GLY A 37 -18.10 -8.72 -22.28
CA GLY A 37 -18.67 -9.61 -23.29
C GLY A 37 -19.74 -10.47 -22.64
N GLY A 38 -20.98 -10.38 -23.14
CA GLY A 38 -22.12 -11.16 -22.66
C GLY A 38 -21.86 -12.65 -22.81
N ALA A 39 -21.42 -13.28 -21.72
CA ALA A 39 -21.35 -14.73 -21.61
C ALA A 39 -22.70 -15.26 -21.12
N ALA A 40 -23.32 -16.07 -21.96
CA ALA A 40 -24.55 -16.79 -21.66
C ALA A 40 -24.44 -17.52 -20.31
N ARG A 41 -25.37 -17.21 -19.41
CA ARG A 41 -25.42 -17.75 -18.05
C ARG A 41 -25.84 -19.22 -18.11
N ARG A 42 -24.89 -20.15 -17.92
CA ARG A 42 -25.18 -21.54 -17.56
C ARG A 42 -25.89 -21.55 -16.19
N PRO A 43 -26.94 -22.36 -15.97
CA PRO A 43 -27.60 -22.47 -14.68
C PRO A 43 -26.74 -23.34 -13.75
N GLY A 44 -25.76 -22.71 -13.09
CA GLY A 44 -25.07 -23.28 -11.94
C GLY A 44 -25.91 -23.06 -10.68
N ARG A 45 -26.13 -24.13 -9.92
CA ARG A 45 -26.84 -24.16 -8.63
C ARG A 45 -26.44 -22.99 -7.74
N GLY A 46 -27.44 -22.27 -7.23
CA GLY A 46 -27.28 -21.11 -6.36
C GLY A 46 -26.64 -21.47 -5.03
N PHE A 47 -25.82 -20.54 -4.55
CA PHE A 47 -25.38 -20.49 -3.16
C PHE A 47 -26.60 -20.10 -2.30
N ALA A 48 -26.93 -20.93 -1.30
CA ALA A 48 -27.98 -20.65 -0.33
C ALA A 48 -27.34 -20.44 1.05
N LEU A 49 -27.68 -19.33 1.71
CA LEU A 49 -27.32 -19.11 3.11
C LEU A 49 -28.22 -19.97 4.01
N PRO A 50 -27.69 -20.56 5.10
CA PRO A 50 -28.54 -21.12 6.15
C PRO A 50 -29.34 -20.01 6.84
N GLU A 51 -30.61 -20.31 7.10
CA GLU A 51 -31.55 -19.52 7.89
C GLU A 51 -30.94 -19.18 9.25
N ALA A 52 -30.89 -17.90 9.61
CA ALA A 52 -30.44 -17.47 10.93
C ALA A 52 -31.53 -17.79 11.97
N GLU A 53 -31.22 -18.69 12.89
CA GLU A 53 -32.03 -18.96 14.08
C GLU A 53 -32.25 -17.65 14.86
N ARG A 54 -33.52 -17.32 15.05
CA ARG A 54 -33.97 -16.12 15.76
C ARG A 54 -34.33 -16.54 17.18
N GLY A 55 -33.57 -16.08 18.17
CA GLY A 55 -34.08 -15.90 19.54
C GLY A 55 -33.14 -16.33 20.67
N GLN A 56 -32.52 -15.34 21.32
CA GLN A 56 -32.26 -15.37 22.76
C GLN A 56 -32.34 -13.92 23.30
N GLU A 57 -33.20 -13.73 24.31
CA GLU A 57 -33.47 -12.45 24.97
C GLU A 57 -32.22 -11.84 25.63
N PRO A 58 -32.10 -10.50 25.71
CA PRO A 58 -31.02 -9.87 26.45
C PRO A 58 -31.27 -9.98 27.96
N ALA A 59 -30.39 -10.69 28.67
CA ALA A 59 -30.31 -10.62 30.12
C ALA A 59 -29.87 -9.20 30.55
N ALA A 60 -30.56 -8.67 31.57
CA ALA A 60 -30.38 -7.32 32.08
C ALA A 60 -28.92 -7.00 32.43
N ALA A 61 -28.41 -5.87 31.92
CA ALA A 61 -27.08 -5.36 32.21
C ALA A 61 -27.02 -4.83 33.65
N ALA A 62 -26.14 -5.41 34.48
CA ALA A 62 -25.75 -4.82 35.76
C ALA A 62 -24.89 -3.56 35.53
N PRO A 63 -25.01 -2.51 36.36
CA PRO A 63 -24.23 -1.29 36.20
C PRO A 63 -22.75 -1.56 36.43
N VAL A 64 -21.94 -1.35 35.40
CA VAL A 64 -20.48 -1.43 35.46
C VAL A 64 -19.99 -0.27 36.32
N ALA A 65 -19.46 -0.56 37.50
CA ALA A 65 -18.84 0.44 38.35
C ALA A 65 -17.74 1.17 37.56
N SER A 66 -17.91 2.48 37.38
CA SER A 66 -16.90 3.32 36.76
C SER A 66 -15.66 3.30 37.64
N HIS A 67 -14.57 2.71 37.17
CA HIS A 67 -13.29 2.67 37.88
C HIS A 67 -12.55 4.00 37.60
N PRO A 68 -12.40 4.92 38.56
CA PRO A 68 -11.62 6.15 38.37
C PRO A 68 -10.10 5.94 38.42
N GLY A 69 -9.61 4.70 38.22
CA GLY A 69 -8.24 4.29 38.55
C GLY A 69 -7.31 3.97 37.38
N LEU A 70 -7.74 4.12 36.12
CA LEU A 70 -6.91 3.86 34.93
C LEU A 70 -6.61 5.12 34.11
N ILE A 71 -6.35 6.24 34.79
CA ILE A 71 -5.78 7.47 34.18
C ILE A 71 -4.39 7.65 34.78
N GLY A 72 -3.44 6.78 34.42
CA GLY A 72 -2.10 6.81 35.04
C GLY A 72 -0.95 6.20 34.26
N LEU A 73 -1.19 5.76 33.01
CA LEU A 73 -0.15 5.12 32.19
C LEU A 73 -0.30 5.48 30.69
N GLN A 74 -0.67 6.73 30.41
CA GLN A 74 -0.69 7.27 29.05
C GLN A 74 0.50 8.20 28.82
N GLU A 75 1.69 7.84 29.28
CA GLU A 75 2.94 8.36 28.70
C GLU A 75 3.21 7.59 27.39
N GLY A 76 2.29 7.73 26.44
CA GLY A 76 2.59 7.41 25.05
C GLY A 76 3.60 8.42 24.52
N LEU A 77 4.46 8.01 23.60
CA LEU A 77 5.33 8.92 22.87
C LEU A 77 4.49 10.09 22.31
N SER A 78 5.00 11.30 22.49
CA SER A 78 4.41 12.47 21.83
C SER A 78 4.38 12.27 20.32
N ASP A 79 3.46 12.95 19.64
CA ASP A 79 3.30 12.85 18.19
C ASP A 79 4.62 13.07 17.44
N THR A 80 5.43 14.02 17.91
CA THR A 80 6.76 14.32 17.37
C THR A 80 7.76 13.18 17.57
N GLU A 81 7.74 12.52 18.73
CA GLU A 81 8.60 11.36 18.99
C GLU A 81 8.17 10.14 18.16
N ARG A 82 6.85 9.93 18.01
CA ARG A 82 6.29 8.88 17.13
C ARG A 82 6.69 9.12 15.68
N ASP A 83 6.59 10.36 15.20
CA ASP A 83 7.03 10.73 13.86
C ASP A 83 8.55 10.55 13.70
N GLY A 84 9.34 10.95 14.69
CA GLY A 84 10.78 10.74 14.68
C GLY A 84 11.17 9.25 14.62
N ALA A 85 10.49 8.40 15.39
CA ALA A 85 10.68 6.96 15.35
C ALA A 85 10.28 6.36 13.99
N ALA A 86 9.13 6.78 13.46
CA ALA A 86 8.63 6.36 12.15
C ALA A 86 9.56 6.79 11.01
N GLN A 87 10.15 7.99 11.07
CA GLN A 87 11.14 8.45 10.10
C GLN A 87 12.44 7.62 10.13
N ARG A 88 13.00 7.35 11.33
CA ARG A 88 14.21 6.51 11.46
C ARG A 88 13.96 5.12 10.90
N ARG A 89 12.82 4.53 11.25
CA ARG A 89 12.35 3.25 10.73
C ARG A 89 12.19 3.27 9.21
N GLY A 90 11.61 4.33 8.65
CA GLY A 90 11.46 4.51 7.21
C GLY A 90 12.80 4.55 6.46
N LYS A 91 13.79 5.24 7.01
CA LYS A 91 15.16 5.26 6.46
C LYS A 91 15.79 3.87 6.48
N ALA A 92 15.74 3.17 7.62
CA ALA A 92 16.24 1.81 7.73
C ALA A 92 15.53 0.86 6.74
N LEU A 93 14.22 1.01 6.55
CA LEU A 93 13.45 0.22 5.58
C LEU A 93 13.93 0.45 4.14
N LEU A 94 14.24 1.69 3.77
CA LEU A 94 14.78 2.02 2.44
C LEU A 94 16.20 1.47 2.25
N GLU A 95 17.07 1.56 3.25
CA GLU A 95 18.42 1.00 3.21
C GLU A 95 18.40 -0.52 3.03
N GLU A 96 17.51 -1.22 3.73
CA GLU A 96 17.35 -2.67 3.57
C GLU A 96 16.78 -3.04 2.19
N LEU A 97 15.87 -2.24 1.64
CA LEU A 97 15.36 -2.42 0.27
C LEU A 97 16.46 -2.23 -0.78
N GLU A 98 17.27 -1.19 -0.66
CA GLU A 98 18.38 -0.93 -1.58
C GLU A 98 19.42 -2.04 -1.50
N GLY A 99 19.80 -2.46 -0.28
CA GLY A 99 20.69 -3.58 -0.07
C GLY A 99 20.15 -4.90 -0.66
N LEU A 100 18.84 -5.14 -0.57
CA LEU A 100 18.20 -6.30 -1.21
C LEU A 100 18.26 -6.19 -2.74
N GLN A 101 18.00 -5.02 -3.32
CA GLN A 101 18.07 -4.83 -4.78
C GLN A 101 19.49 -5.08 -5.31
N LEU A 102 20.52 -4.60 -4.61
CA LEU A 102 21.92 -4.90 -4.94
C LEU A 102 22.23 -6.40 -4.79
N ALA A 103 21.74 -7.04 -3.74
CA ALA A 103 21.88 -8.49 -3.54
C ALA A 103 21.26 -9.30 -4.69
N LEU A 104 20.10 -8.87 -5.22
CA LEU A 104 19.45 -9.50 -6.37
C LEU A 104 20.30 -9.39 -7.64
N LEU A 105 20.93 -8.25 -7.88
CA LEU A 105 21.84 -8.06 -9.02
C LEU A 105 23.06 -8.98 -8.96
N THR A 106 23.53 -9.30 -7.75
CA THR A 106 24.67 -10.21 -7.54
C THR A 106 24.27 -11.67 -7.36
N GLY A 107 22.97 -11.98 -7.31
CA GLY A 107 22.44 -13.32 -7.05
C GLY A 107 22.69 -13.85 -5.64
N ARG A 108 23.07 -13.01 -4.67
CA ARG A 108 23.37 -13.41 -3.28
C ARG A 108 22.39 -12.79 -2.31
N ILE A 109 21.30 -13.50 -2.02
CA ILE A 109 20.27 -13.06 -1.09
C ILE A 109 20.58 -13.56 0.32
N ASP A 110 20.71 -12.64 1.27
CA ASP A 110 20.89 -12.96 2.70
C ASP A 110 19.52 -13.14 3.39
N PRO A 111 19.21 -14.31 3.97
CA PRO A 111 17.95 -14.50 4.70
C PRO A 111 17.83 -13.60 5.94
N GLY A 112 18.93 -13.22 6.58
CA GLY A 112 18.92 -12.29 7.71
C GLY A 112 18.41 -10.90 7.32
N ARG A 113 18.80 -10.42 6.14
CA ARG A 113 18.27 -9.21 5.51
C ARG A 113 16.78 -9.28 5.24
N LEU A 114 16.27 -10.39 4.71
CA LEU A 114 14.82 -10.56 4.48
C LEU A 114 14.03 -10.49 5.79
N SER A 115 14.53 -11.11 6.87
CA SER A 115 13.91 -11.04 8.19
C SER A 115 13.88 -9.62 8.75
N ARG A 116 14.99 -8.87 8.66
CA ARG A 116 15.03 -7.45 9.06
C ARG A 116 14.06 -6.60 8.24
N LEU A 117 14.01 -6.81 6.93
CA LEU A 117 13.08 -6.11 6.05
C LEU A 117 11.62 -6.37 6.43
N ALA A 118 11.28 -7.62 6.78
CA ALA A 118 9.94 -7.99 7.23
C ALA A 118 9.55 -7.28 8.55
N GLN A 119 10.45 -7.25 9.52
CA GLN A 119 10.25 -6.53 10.78
C GLN A 119 10.04 -5.03 10.53
N LEU A 120 10.89 -4.44 9.68
CA LEU A 120 10.77 -3.05 9.24
C LEU A 120 9.58 -2.80 8.30
N ALA A 121 8.86 -3.80 7.81
CA ALA A 121 7.62 -3.57 7.04
C ALA A 121 6.35 -3.57 7.93
N GLY A 122 6.46 -4.04 9.18
CA GLY A 122 5.34 -4.21 10.12
C GLY A 122 5.21 -3.16 11.23
N GLY A 123 6.19 -2.28 11.41
CA GLY A 123 6.18 -1.30 12.50
C GLY A 123 5.28 -0.08 12.27
N GLU A 124 5.24 0.78 13.28
CA GLU A 124 4.35 1.94 13.35
C GLU A 124 4.57 2.98 12.23
N SER A 125 3.51 3.71 11.88
CA SER A 125 3.49 4.63 10.74
C SER A 125 3.69 6.12 11.12
N GLY A 126 3.77 6.45 12.41
CA GLY A 126 3.83 7.84 12.90
C GLY A 126 2.44 8.47 13.11
N ALA A 127 2.41 9.72 13.57
CA ALA A 127 1.22 10.55 13.73
C ALA A 127 0.87 11.32 12.45
N ASP A 128 1.88 11.90 11.79
CA ASP A 128 1.70 12.72 10.58
C ASP A 128 1.07 11.91 9.43
N PRO A 129 -0.10 12.34 8.90
CA PRO A 129 -0.75 11.69 7.76
C PRO A 129 0.15 11.51 6.53
N ALA A 130 0.97 12.51 6.19
CA ALA A 130 1.83 12.43 5.00
C ALA A 130 2.92 11.37 5.17
N LEU A 131 3.59 11.36 6.34
CA LEU A 131 4.54 10.31 6.71
C LEU A 131 3.91 8.91 6.70
N ARG A 132 2.69 8.77 7.25
CA ARG A 132 1.96 7.49 7.26
C ARG A 132 1.72 6.96 5.85
N ASP A 133 1.27 7.84 4.94
CA ASP A 133 0.99 7.44 3.56
C ASP A 133 2.26 7.03 2.80
N LEU A 134 3.37 7.74 3.00
CA LEU A 134 4.67 7.38 2.44
C LEU A 134 5.17 6.04 2.98
N LEU A 135 5.15 5.85 4.30
CA LEU A 135 5.58 4.59 4.92
C LEU A 135 4.70 3.41 4.50
N ARG A 136 3.39 3.62 4.30
CA ARG A 136 2.49 2.60 3.75
C ARG A 136 2.92 2.19 2.34
N ALA A 137 3.24 3.15 1.47
CA ALA A 137 3.69 2.87 0.10
C ALA A 137 5.02 2.10 0.08
N ILE A 138 5.98 2.50 0.91
CA ILE A 138 7.28 1.81 1.01
C ILE A 138 7.10 0.40 1.59
N SER A 139 6.29 0.24 2.64
CA SER A 139 6.01 -1.06 3.26
C SER A 139 5.29 -2.01 2.31
N LEU A 140 4.39 -1.51 1.46
CA LEU A 140 3.76 -2.30 0.42
C LEU A 140 4.80 -2.85 -0.56
N ARG A 141 5.75 -2.01 -0.99
CA ARG A 141 6.85 -2.47 -1.85
C ARG A 141 7.68 -3.54 -1.16
N ALA A 142 8.04 -3.36 0.11
CA ALA A 142 8.79 -4.34 0.89
C ALA A 142 8.05 -5.70 0.97
N ARG A 143 6.75 -5.69 1.23
CA ARG A 143 5.93 -6.92 1.25
C ARG A 143 5.91 -7.62 -0.10
N ILE A 144 5.76 -6.87 -1.19
CA ILE A 144 5.82 -7.45 -2.54
C ILE A 144 7.16 -8.13 -2.80
N GLU A 145 8.28 -7.51 -2.39
CA GLU A 145 9.60 -8.13 -2.56
C GLU A 145 9.76 -9.38 -1.68
N LEU A 146 9.23 -9.38 -0.45
CA LEU A 146 9.26 -10.56 0.42
C LEU A 146 8.46 -11.73 -0.15
N GLU A 147 7.27 -11.48 -0.70
CA GLU A 147 6.43 -12.51 -1.33
C GLU A 147 6.99 -13.02 -2.66
N ARG A 148 7.76 -12.19 -3.38
CA ARG A 148 8.40 -12.59 -4.65
C ARG A 148 9.56 -13.55 -4.42
N LEU A 149 10.23 -13.45 -3.29
CA LEU A 149 11.40 -14.25 -3.01
C LEU A 149 10.96 -15.52 -2.28
N PRO A 150 11.39 -16.71 -2.72
CA PRO A 150 11.13 -17.92 -1.98
C PRO A 150 11.83 -17.79 -0.63
N THR A 151 11.05 -17.63 0.44
CA THR A 151 11.57 -17.77 1.80
C THR A 151 12.09 -19.21 1.91
N ALA A 152 13.40 -19.39 2.06
CA ALA A 152 13.97 -20.72 2.24
C ALA A 152 13.21 -21.45 3.37
N PRO A 153 12.77 -22.70 3.17
CA PRO A 153 12.11 -23.43 4.24
C PRO A 153 13.06 -23.55 5.43
N ALA A 154 12.50 -23.39 6.62
CA ALA A 154 13.18 -23.60 7.90
C ALA A 154 13.73 -25.02 8.04
#